data_AF-A0AB37WJB5-F1
#
_entry.id   AF-A0AB37WJB5-F1
#
_cell.length_a   1.000
_cell.length_b   1.000
_cell.length_c   1.000
_cell.angle_alpha   90.00
_cell.angle_beta   90.00
_cell.angle_gamma   90.00
#
_symmetry.space_group_name_H-M   'P 1'
#
loop_
_entity.id
_entity.type
_entity.pdbx_description
1 polymer ?
#
loop_
_entity_poly.entity_id
_entity_poly.type
_entity_poly.pdbx_seq_one_letter_code
_entity_poly.pdbx_strand_id
1 'polypeptide(L)'
;MGSRRISQQSTIVKKKNNVPAAGGSDAMDIGDRVAARDHRVAGQRSRHARLNTVEGTFNKRQRFPTQITKFEINQTFAPYNTSEFFKPEVLRAWNELLPVGMGFQSIPDPENYHDLPTPIVWPNATVFTTSMTHQLHCLYAVVAVYSGMTSGHELEEDHHWHMIHCFDYMRQAIMCSADMALEGLETTFPDHNGGSDGWDSKHVCKDPKKVRERLESVRAYDDQEIF
;
A
#
# COMPACT_ATOMS: atom_id res chain seq x y z
N MET A 1 23.36 -2.18 60.58
CA MET A 1 22.67 -0.89 60.33
C MET A 1 22.77 -0.63 58.83
N GLY A 2 21.76 -0.69 57.97
CA GLY A 2 20.32 -0.59 58.15
C GLY A 2 19.79 0.29 57.01
N SER A 3 19.30 -0.34 55.93
CA SER A 3 18.23 0.07 55.00
C SER A 3 18.31 1.48 54.34
N ARG A 4 18.12 1.66 53.02
CA ARG A 4 16.86 1.44 52.30
C ARG A 4 17.06 1.28 50.78
N ARG A 5 16.55 0.18 50.23
CA ARG A 5 16.14 0.05 48.82
C ARG A 5 14.73 0.63 48.69
N ILE A 6 14.51 1.51 47.71
CA ILE A 6 13.18 1.97 47.32
C ILE A 6 12.67 1.01 46.24
N SER A 7 11.73 0.15 46.62
CA SER A 7 10.94 -0.67 45.71
C SER A 7 9.71 0.15 45.30
N GLN A 8 9.56 0.47 44.01
CA GLN A 8 8.28 0.93 43.49
C GLN A 8 7.50 -0.29 43.01
N GLN A 9 6.60 -0.78 43.86
CA GLN A 9 5.50 -1.65 43.47
C GLN A 9 4.34 -0.75 43.01
N SER A 10 4.07 -0.73 41.70
CA SER A 10 2.84 -0.15 41.18
C SER A 10 1.75 -1.21 41.19
N THR A 11 0.71 -0.95 41.96
CA THR A 11 -0.38 -1.86 42.27
C THR A 11 -1.41 -1.85 41.15
N ILE A 12 -1.63 -3.01 40.52
CA ILE A 12 -2.70 -3.26 39.56
C ILE A 12 -4.03 -3.30 40.32
N VAL A 13 -4.86 -2.27 40.14
CA VAL A 13 -6.26 -2.27 40.61
C VAL A 13 -7.11 -3.06 39.60
N LYS A 14 -7.40 -4.32 39.90
CA LYS A 14 -8.42 -5.12 39.21
C LYS A 14 -9.82 -4.59 39.57
N LYS A 15 -10.47 -3.87 38.66
CA LYS A 15 -11.92 -3.63 38.73
C LYS A 15 -12.65 -4.90 38.30
N LYS A 16 -13.32 -5.55 39.27
CA LYS A 16 -14.34 -6.59 39.04
C LYS A 16 -15.61 -5.90 38.51
N ASN A 17 -16.06 -6.26 37.31
CA ASN A 17 -17.44 -6.04 36.88
C ASN A 17 -18.16 -7.39 36.83
N ASN A 18 -19.11 -7.56 37.74
CA ASN A 18 -20.11 -8.61 37.76
C ASN A 18 -21.19 -8.30 36.72
N VAL A 19 -21.47 -9.23 35.81
CA VAL A 19 -22.73 -9.30 35.05
C VAL A 19 -23.17 -10.76 35.05
N PRO A 20 -24.44 -11.08 35.38
CA PRO A 20 -24.86 -12.44 35.65
C PRO A 20 -25.14 -13.23 34.37
N ALA A 21 -24.94 -14.55 34.48
CA ALA A 21 -25.29 -15.53 33.46
C ALA A 21 -26.81 -15.70 33.33
N ALA A 22 -27.30 -15.79 32.09
CA ALA A 22 -28.58 -16.39 31.75
C ALA A 22 -28.35 -17.35 30.58
N GLY A 23 -28.67 -18.62 30.79
CA GLY A 23 -28.64 -19.65 29.75
C GLY A 23 -29.98 -19.84 29.07
N GLY A 24 -29.96 -20.65 28.01
CA GLY A 24 -31.10 -21.47 27.58
C GLY A 24 -31.81 -21.06 26.30
N SER A 25 -31.65 -21.91 25.29
CA SER A 25 -32.60 -22.30 24.22
C SER A 25 -33.26 -21.21 23.36
N ASP A 26 -32.91 -21.16 22.07
CA ASP A 26 -33.81 -21.72 21.05
C ASP A 26 -33.14 -21.71 19.67
N ALA A 27 -33.04 -22.91 19.10
CA ALA A 27 -32.76 -23.13 17.69
C ALA A 27 -34.06 -22.89 16.92
N MET A 28 -34.05 -21.98 15.94
CA MET A 28 -35.15 -21.84 14.98
C MET A 28 -34.65 -22.20 13.58
N ASP A 29 -34.92 -23.46 13.26
CA ASP A 29 -35.05 -24.03 11.94
C ASP A 29 -36.25 -23.39 11.22
N ILE A 30 -36.05 -22.83 10.02
CA ILE A 30 -37.14 -22.55 9.07
C ILE A 30 -36.66 -22.96 7.68
N GLY A 31 -36.84 -24.24 7.39
CA GLY A 31 -37.01 -24.76 6.04
C GLY A 31 -38.44 -24.59 5.52
N ASP A 32 -38.52 -24.27 4.22
CA ASP A 32 -39.57 -24.56 3.25
C ASP A 32 -40.98 -23.93 3.37
N ARG A 33 -41.32 -23.15 2.33
CA ARG A 33 -42.36 -23.42 1.29
C ARG A 33 -43.10 -22.13 0.89
N VAL A 34 -42.81 -21.60 -0.31
CA VAL A 34 -43.88 -21.20 -1.26
C VAL A 34 -43.41 -21.48 -2.68
N ALA A 35 -44.25 -22.22 -3.40
CA ALA A 35 -44.06 -22.70 -4.74
C ALA A 35 -44.18 -21.61 -5.83
N ALA A 36 -43.40 -21.84 -6.89
CA ALA A 36 -43.62 -21.51 -8.29
C ALA A 36 -44.87 -20.67 -8.66
N ARG A 37 -44.62 -19.50 -9.25
CA ARG A 37 -45.42 -18.99 -10.37
C ARG A 37 -44.49 -18.48 -11.47
N ASP A 38 -44.46 -19.27 -12.54
CA ASP A 38 -43.90 -18.94 -13.85
C ASP A 38 -44.78 -17.86 -14.50
N HIS A 39 -44.21 -16.68 -14.73
CA HIS A 39 -44.73 -15.72 -15.70
C HIS A 39 -43.57 -15.19 -16.54
N ARG A 40 -43.41 -15.80 -17.71
CA ARG A 40 -42.71 -15.21 -18.85
C ARG A 40 -43.35 -13.88 -19.20
N VAL A 41 -42.62 -12.78 -19.01
CA VAL A 41 -42.88 -11.50 -19.68
C VAL A 41 -41.66 -11.16 -20.52
N ALA A 42 -41.90 -11.03 -21.81
CA ALA A 42 -40.92 -10.72 -22.83
C ALA A 42 -40.39 -9.28 -22.68
N GLY A 43 -39.08 -9.14 -22.89
CA GLY A 43 -38.49 -8.00 -23.59
C GLY A 43 -38.73 -6.60 -23.04
N GLN A 44 -38.00 -6.21 -22.00
CA GLN A 44 -37.54 -4.82 -21.85
C GLN A 44 -36.03 -4.85 -21.65
N ARG A 45 -35.29 -4.50 -22.72
CA ARG A 45 -33.89 -4.08 -22.60
C ARG A 45 -33.87 -2.84 -21.72
N SER A 46 -33.61 -3.03 -20.43
CA SER A 46 -33.25 -1.94 -19.54
C SER A 46 -31.98 -1.31 -20.13
N ARG A 47 -32.17 -0.13 -20.74
CA ARG A 47 -31.08 0.76 -21.10
C ARG A 47 -30.41 1.08 -19.77
N HIS A 48 -29.32 0.38 -19.46
CA HIS A 48 -28.43 0.80 -18.40
C HIS A 48 -28.06 2.24 -18.72
N ALA A 49 -28.62 3.16 -17.92
CA ALA A 49 -28.14 4.52 -17.87
C ALA A 49 -26.62 4.41 -17.76
N ARG A 50 -25.89 4.99 -18.71
CA ARG A 50 -24.46 5.22 -18.53
C ARG A 50 -24.38 6.04 -17.26
N LEU A 51 -23.98 5.38 -16.17
CA LEU A 51 -23.43 6.08 -15.04
C LEU A 51 -22.37 6.99 -15.63
N ASN A 52 -22.57 8.29 -15.43
CA ASN A 52 -21.57 9.32 -15.69
C ASN A 52 -20.43 9.07 -14.71
N THR A 53 -19.64 8.02 -14.94
CA THR A 53 -18.31 7.94 -14.39
C THR A 53 -17.50 8.96 -15.17
N VAL A 54 -17.26 10.11 -14.53
CA VAL A 54 -16.13 10.99 -14.87
C VAL A 54 -14.87 10.20 -14.49
N GLU A 55 -14.57 9.18 -15.29
CA GLU A 55 -13.43 8.30 -15.15
C GLU A 55 -12.23 8.99 -15.77
N GLY A 56 -11.16 9.11 -14.99
CA GLY A 56 -9.97 9.83 -15.42
C GLY A 56 -9.38 9.28 -16.72
N THR A 57 -9.28 10.14 -17.74
CA THR A 57 -8.92 9.76 -19.10
C THR A 57 -7.43 9.47 -19.28
N PHE A 58 -6.58 10.01 -18.40
CA PHE A 58 -5.16 9.73 -18.44
C PHE A 58 -4.85 8.26 -18.07
N ASN A 59 -5.48 7.76 -17.00
CA ASN A 59 -5.26 6.40 -16.50
C ASN A 59 -5.80 5.31 -17.44
N LYS A 60 -6.91 5.55 -18.14
CA LYS A 60 -7.49 4.58 -19.08
C LYS A 60 -6.66 4.35 -20.35
N ARG A 61 -5.85 5.33 -20.76
CA ARG A 61 -5.08 5.25 -22.01
C ARG A 61 -3.85 4.34 -21.90
N GLN A 62 -3.34 4.10 -20.70
CA GLN A 62 -2.11 3.31 -20.51
C GLN A 62 -2.45 1.91 -19.98
N ARG A 63 -2.63 0.97 -20.90
CA ARG A 63 -2.71 -0.46 -20.57
C ARG A 63 -1.30 -1.04 -20.56
N PHE A 64 -0.89 -1.57 -19.42
CA PHE A 64 0.36 -2.31 -19.27
C PHE A 64 0.07 -3.81 -19.34
N PRO A 65 0.97 -4.61 -19.94
CA PRO A 65 0.88 -6.06 -19.81
C PRO A 65 1.02 -6.47 -18.35
N THR A 66 0.41 -7.60 -17.99
CA THR A 66 0.43 -8.14 -16.64
C THR A 66 1.17 -9.47 -16.60
N GLN A 67 1.75 -9.79 -15.45
CA GLN A 67 2.42 -11.05 -15.16
C GLN A 67 1.97 -11.61 -13.81
N ILE A 68 2.04 -12.93 -13.66
CA ILE A 68 1.89 -13.56 -12.35
C ILE A 68 3.22 -13.46 -11.62
N THR A 69 3.20 -12.86 -10.43
CA THR A 69 4.38 -12.71 -9.57
C THR A 69 4.12 -13.41 -8.24
N LYS A 70 5.09 -14.20 -7.79
CA LYS A 70 5.14 -14.70 -6.42
C LYS A 70 5.95 -13.70 -5.60
N PHE A 71 5.43 -13.25 -4.46
CA PHE A 71 6.21 -12.38 -3.58
C PHE A 71 7.18 -13.21 -2.75
N GLU A 72 8.40 -12.68 -2.63
CA GLU A 72 9.49 -13.29 -1.89
C GLU A 72 10.14 -12.22 -1.02
N ILE A 73 10.59 -12.64 0.16
CA ILE A 73 11.29 -11.74 1.08
C ILE A 73 12.62 -11.31 0.46
N ASN A 74 12.87 -10.00 0.43
CA ASN A 74 14.14 -9.45 -0.01
C ASN A 74 14.69 -8.50 1.05
N GLN A 75 15.63 -9.02 1.83
CA GLN A 75 16.27 -8.32 2.95
C GLN A 75 17.20 -7.19 2.52
N THR A 76 17.45 -6.99 1.21
CA THR A 76 18.18 -5.82 0.74
C THR A 76 17.43 -4.53 1.01
N PHE A 77 16.11 -4.50 0.81
CA PHE A 77 15.32 -3.26 0.91
C PHE A 77 14.91 -2.90 2.34
N ALA A 78 14.80 -3.90 3.22
CA ALA A 78 14.51 -3.73 4.64
C ALA A 78 15.33 -4.75 5.46
N PRO A 79 16.61 -4.48 5.73
CA PRO A 79 17.48 -5.41 6.45
C PRO A 79 17.03 -5.61 7.90
N TYR A 80 17.11 -6.85 8.40
CA TYR A 80 16.88 -7.15 9.83
C TYR A 80 17.77 -6.33 10.77
N ASN A 81 19.04 -6.17 10.41
CA ASN A 81 19.93 -5.24 11.10
C ASN A 81 19.73 -3.83 10.51
N THR A 82 18.90 -3.03 11.16
CA THR A 82 18.48 -1.72 10.64
C THR A 82 19.62 -0.72 10.48
N SER A 83 20.75 -0.89 11.18
CA SER A 83 21.92 -0.04 10.95
C SER A 83 22.53 -0.22 9.56
N GLU A 84 22.21 -1.32 8.87
CA GLU A 84 22.71 -1.61 7.52
C GLU A 84 21.90 -0.92 6.41
N PHE A 85 20.73 -0.37 6.73
CA PHE A 85 19.88 0.30 5.76
C PHE A 85 20.59 1.45 5.04
N PHE A 86 21.43 2.19 5.76
CA PHE A 86 22.17 3.34 5.22
C PHE A 86 23.47 2.96 4.48
N LYS A 87 23.74 1.66 4.29
CA LYS A 87 24.90 1.24 3.49
C LYS A 87 24.69 1.60 2.01
N PRO A 88 25.75 1.98 1.27
CA PRO A 88 25.63 2.39 -0.13
C PRO A 88 24.94 1.38 -1.04
N GLU A 89 25.13 0.08 -0.81
CA GLU A 89 24.50 -0.99 -1.58
C GLU A 89 22.98 -1.05 -1.39
N VAL A 90 22.47 -0.78 -0.19
CA VAL A 90 21.02 -0.76 0.10
C VAL A 90 20.38 0.48 -0.50
N LEU A 91 20.98 1.65 -0.29
CA LEU A 91 20.50 2.91 -0.88
C LEU A 91 20.50 2.86 -2.41
N ARG A 92 21.51 2.24 -3.02
CA ARG A 92 21.56 2.03 -4.47
C ARG A 92 20.45 1.09 -4.95
N ALA A 93 20.18 0.00 -4.24
CA ALA A 93 19.09 -0.89 -4.60
C ALA A 93 17.74 -0.14 -4.61
N TRP A 94 17.51 0.76 -3.64
CA TRP A 94 16.34 1.62 -3.62
C TRP A 94 16.28 2.58 -4.83
N ASN A 95 17.40 3.23 -5.19
CA ASN A 95 17.47 4.07 -6.40
C ASN A 95 17.14 3.27 -7.67
N GLU A 96 17.58 2.01 -7.75
CA GLU A 96 17.35 1.13 -8.90
C GLU A 96 15.87 0.74 -9.06
N LEU A 97 15.03 0.82 -8.01
CA LEU A 97 13.59 0.61 -8.12
C LEU A 97 12.90 1.71 -8.95
N LEU A 98 13.41 2.94 -8.89
CA LEU A 98 12.84 4.06 -9.62
C LEU A 98 13.32 4.09 -11.08
N PRO A 99 12.44 4.46 -12.04
CA PRO A 99 12.87 4.80 -13.40
C PRO A 99 13.79 6.01 -13.40
N VAL A 100 14.62 6.15 -14.43
CA VAL A 100 15.27 7.45 -14.72
C VAL A 100 14.19 8.53 -14.90
N GLY A 101 14.38 9.67 -14.22
CA GLY A 101 13.39 10.75 -14.09
C GLY A 101 12.37 10.53 -12.96
N MET A 102 12.55 9.50 -12.12
CA MET A 102 11.77 9.20 -10.91
C MET A 102 10.24 9.10 -11.09
N GLY A 103 9.77 8.98 -12.33
CA GLY A 103 8.35 8.93 -12.68
C GLY A 103 7.66 10.30 -12.80
N PHE A 104 8.43 11.39 -12.82
CA PHE A 104 7.89 12.69 -13.23
C PHE A 104 7.79 12.73 -14.75
N GLN A 105 6.61 13.06 -15.25
CA GLN A 105 6.30 13.04 -16.68
C GLN A 105 5.95 14.44 -17.13
N SER A 106 6.56 14.86 -18.25
CA SER A 106 6.13 16.06 -18.96
C SER A 106 4.92 15.72 -19.82
N ILE A 107 3.83 16.46 -19.65
CA ILE A 107 2.60 16.25 -20.40
C ILE A 107 2.50 17.29 -21.52
N PRO A 108 2.68 16.89 -22.79
CA PRO A 108 2.41 17.77 -23.91
C PRO A 108 0.90 18.01 -24.02
N ASP A 109 0.53 19.24 -24.39
CA ASP A 109 -0.84 19.66 -24.67
C ASP A 109 -1.83 19.27 -23.54
N PRO A 110 -1.60 19.73 -22.30
CA PRO A 110 -2.38 19.34 -21.12
C PRO A 110 -3.87 19.67 -21.24
N GLU A 111 -4.23 20.65 -22.06
CA GLU A 111 -5.62 21.03 -22.38
C GLU A 111 -6.43 19.90 -23.03
N ASN A 112 -5.76 18.88 -23.59
CA ASN A 112 -6.43 17.70 -24.16
C ASN A 112 -6.96 16.73 -23.09
N TYR A 113 -6.67 16.98 -21.82
CA TYR A 113 -7.07 16.16 -20.68
C TYR A 113 -7.96 16.98 -19.74
N HIS A 114 -9.05 16.38 -19.28
CA HIS A 114 -10.10 17.09 -18.53
C HIS A 114 -10.06 16.80 -17.02
N ASP A 115 -9.19 15.88 -16.61
CA ASP A 115 -9.13 15.29 -15.27
C ASP A 115 -7.71 15.27 -14.68
N LEU A 116 -6.81 16.09 -15.22
CA LEU A 116 -5.48 16.23 -14.63
C LEU A 116 -5.59 16.92 -13.26
N PRO A 117 -4.80 16.48 -12.27
CA PRO A 117 -4.69 17.20 -11.00
C PRO A 117 -3.98 18.56 -11.22
N THR A 118 -3.77 19.31 -10.14
CA THR A 118 -2.90 20.49 -10.19
C THR A 118 -1.48 20.05 -10.52
N PRO A 119 -0.81 20.66 -11.53
CA PRO A 119 0.54 20.28 -11.92
C PRO A 119 1.58 20.66 -10.85
N ILE A 120 2.69 19.94 -10.88
CA ILE A 120 3.88 20.27 -10.08
C ILE A 120 4.48 21.57 -10.63
N VAL A 121 4.93 22.45 -9.73
CA VAL A 121 5.59 23.70 -10.11
C VAL A 121 6.88 23.35 -10.83
N TRP A 122 6.93 23.61 -12.15
CA TRP A 122 8.07 23.28 -12.99
C TRP A 122 8.32 24.39 -14.01
N PRO A 123 9.59 24.77 -14.28
CA PRO A 123 9.90 25.75 -15.30
C PRO A 123 9.53 25.23 -16.69
N ASN A 124 8.74 26.00 -17.45
CA ASN A 124 8.50 25.80 -18.88
C ASN A 124 7.88 24.45 -19.29
N ALA A 125 7.28 23.69 -18.35
CA ALA A 125 6.63 22.41 -18.64
C ALA A 125 5.45 22.16 -17.68
N THR A 126 4.48 21.37 -18.13
CA THR A 126 3.43 20.85 -17.25
C THR A 126 3.84 19.45 -16.79
N VAL A 127 4.18 19.31 -15.51
CA VAL A 127 4.77 18.08 -14.97
C VAL A 127 3.86 17.46 -13.91
N PHE A 128 3.78 16.13 -13.93
CA PHE A 128 3.11 15.31 -12.92
C PHE A 128 3.97 14.13 -12.52
N THR A 129 3.87 13.68 -11.28
CA THR A 129 4.49 12.42 -10.84
C THR A 129 3.51 11.26 -10.94
N THR A 130 4.01 10.03 -11.12
CA THR A 130 3.16 8.85 -11.06
C THR A 130 2.94 8.36 -9.64
N SER A 131 1.71 7.92 -9.38
CA SER A 131 1.37 7.36 -8.07
C SER A 131 2.25 6.17 -7.68
N MET A 132 2.66 5.30 -8.62
CA MET A 132 3.54 4.16 -8.34
C MET A 132 4.92 4.58 -7.82
N THR A 133 5.58 5.55 -8.46
CA THR A 133 6.90 6.01 -8.00
C THR A 133 6.81 6.81 -6.70
N HIS A 134 5.74 7.58 -6.52
CA HIS A 134 5.48 8.27 -5.26
C HIS A 134 5.21 7.29 -4.10
N GLN A 135 4.47 6.19 -4.35
CA GLN A 135 4.29 5.12 -3.35
C GLN A 135 5.62 4.46 -2.95
N LEU A 136 6.53 4.24 -3.91
CA LEU A 136 7.87 3.71 -3.61
C LEU A 136 8.70 4.69 -2.77
N HIS A 137 8.67 5.99 -3.09
CA HIS A 137 9.32 7.02 -2.28
C HIS A 137 8.74 7.09 -0.86
N CYS A 138 7.41 7.04 -0.71
CA CYS A 138 6.77 7.00 0.60
C CYS A 138 7.18 5.76 1.41
N LEU A 139 7.29 4.59 0.78
CA LEU A 139 7.76 3.38 1.44
C LEU A 139 9.23 3.51 1.85
N TYR A 140 10.09 4.05 0.99
CA TYR A 140 11.48 4.34 1.32
C TYR A 140 11.59 5.24 2.56
N ALA A 141 10.85 6.35 2.61
CA ALA A 141 10.85 7.27 3.74
C ALA A 141 10.46 6.57 5.05
N VAL A 142 9.42 5.71 5.01
CA VAL A 142 8.99 4.94 6.19
C VAL A 142 10.10 4.00 6.69
N VAL A 143 10.75 3.27 5.78
CA VAL A 143 11.83 2.33 6.15
C VAL A 143 13.06 3.08 6.64
N ALA A 144 13.39 4.23 6.03
CA ALA A 144 14.51 5.07 6.44
C ALA A 144 14.32 5.62 7.86
N VAL A 145 13.13 6.16 8.15
CA VAL A 145 12.82 6.68 9.49
C VAL A 145 12.82 5.57 10.52
N TYR A 146 12.17 4.43 10.24
CA TYR A 146 12.20 3.28 11.16
C TYR A 146 13.65 2.84 11.43
N SER A 147 14.46 2.71 10.37
CA SER A 147 15.84 2.27 10.49
C SER A 147 16.71 3.24 11.27
N GLY A 148 16.52 4.55 11.08
CA GLY A 148 17.25 5.57 11.82
C GLY A 148 16.87 5.59 13.30
N MET A 149 15.57 5.47 13.62
CA MET A 149 15.08 5.38 15.01
C MET A 149 15.67 4.17 15.76
N THR A 150 15.78 3.01 15.11
CA THR A 150 16.25 1.77 15.76
C THR A 150 17.76 1.60 15.76
N SER A 151 18.49 2.30 14.87
CA SER A 151 19.95 2.25 14.81
C SER A 151 20.66 3.45 15.44
N GLY A 152 19.91 4.50 15.82
CA GLY A 152 20.47 5.75 16.32
C GLY A 152 21.09 6.61 15.21
N HIS A 153 20.71 6.41 13.96
CA HIS A 153 21.08 7.31 12.86
C HIS A 153 20.33 8.63 13.00
N GLU A 154 20.97 9.72 12.58
CA GLU A 154 20.33 11.04 12.55
C GLU A 154 19.15 11.02 11.57
N LEU A 155 18.05 11.64 11.96
CA LEU A 155 16.83 11.71 11.16
C LEU A 155 16.68 13.13 10.63
N GLU A 156 16.13 13.26 9.43
CA GLU A 156 15.74 14.55 8.87
C GLU A 156 14.71 15.25 9.76
N GLU A 157 14.72 16.59 9.78
CA GLU A 157 13.84 17.36 10.68
C GLU A 157 12.34 17.08 10.44
N ASP A 158 11.97 16.74 9.20
CA ASP A 158 10.59 16.50 8.79
C ASP A 158 10.15 15.02 8.86
N HIS A 159 10.98 14.13 9.42
CA HIS A 159 10.70 12.68 9.50
C HIS A 159 9.30 12.37 10.06
N HIS A 160 8.84 13.13 11.06
CA HIS A 160 7.51 12.94 11.65
C HIS A 160 6.39 13.24 10.64
N TRP A 161 6.52 14.32 9.87
CA TRP A 161 5.54 14.69 8.85
C TRP A 161 5.51 13.64 7.74
N HIS A 162 6.69 13.23 7.24
CA HIS A 162 6.81 12.19 6.23
C HIS A 162 6.14 10.89 6.68
N MET A 163 6.36 10.45 7.92
CA MET A 163 5.73 9.24 8.45
C MET A 163 4.19 9.30 8.42
N ILE A 164 3.59 10.35 8.98
CA ILE A 164 2.13 10.45 9.07
C ILE A 164 1.50 10.57 7.68
N HIS A 165 2.10 11.35 6.77
CA HIS A 165 1.64 11.48 5.40
C HIS A 165 1.74 10.15 4.64
N CYS A 166 2.91 9.50 4.69
CA CYS A 166 3.17 8.27 3.96
C CYS A 166 2.29 7.12 4.45
N PHE A 167 2.01 7.01 5.75
CA PHE A 167 1.10 5.98 6.26
C PHE A 167 -0.31 6.10 5.68
N ASP A 168 -0.90 7.30 5.67
CA ASP A 168 -2.24 7.46 5.12
C ASP A 168 -2.25 7.32 3.60
N TYR A 169 -1.24 7.84 2.90
CA TYR A 169 -1.13 7.68 1.45
C TYR A 169 -0.99 6.20 1.04
N MET A 170 -0.13 5.43 1.73
CA MET A 170 0.03 3.99 1.47
C MET A 170 -1.24 3.20 1.77
N ARG A 171 -1.97 3.54 2.85
CA ARG A 171 -3.29 2.94 3.13
C ARG A 171 -4.25 3.17 1.96
N GLN A 172 -4.33 4.39 1.44
CA GLN A 172 -5.20 4.71 0.30
C GLN A 172 -4.75 3.99 -0.98
N ALA A 173 -3.44 3.89 -1.23
CA ALA A 173 -2.88 3.18 -2.38
C ALA A 173 -3.18 1.67 -2.35
N ILE A 174 -3.08 1.03 -1.18
CA ILE A 174 -3.44 -0.38 -0.98
C ILE A 174 -4.92 -0.59 -1.27
N MET A 175 -5.80 0.25 -0.71
CA MET A 175 -7.24 0.16 -0.97
C MET A 175 -7.61 0.43 -2.42
N CYS A 176 -6.90 1.34 -3.10
CA CYS A 176 -7.09 1.63 -4.52
C CYS A 176 -6.64 0.46 -5.42
N SER A 177 -5.54 -0.20 -5.06
CA SER A 177 -5.00 -1.32 -5.84
C SER A 177 -5.80 -2.61 -5.60
N ALA A 178 -6.34 -2.77 -4.38
CA ALA A 178 -7.20 -3.87 -3.97
C ALA A 178 -6.72 -5.24 -4.46
N ASP A 179 -5.49 -5.59 -4.12
CA ASP A 179 -4.95 -6.91 -4.46
C ASP A 179 -5.74 -8.00 -3.74
N MET A 180 -6.37 -8.89 -4.52
CA MET A 180 -7.26 -9.95 -4.04
C MET A 180 -6.59 -11.33 -4.10
N ALA A 181 -5.26 -11.39 -4.17
CA ALA A 181 -4.52 -12.64 -4.05
C ALA A 181 -4.88 -13.36 -2.73
N LEU A 182 -5.04 -14.68 -2.79
CA LEU A 182 -5.22 -15.50 -1.60
C LEU A 182 -3.86 -15.73 -0.94
N GLU A 183 -3.79 -15.47 0.36
CA GLU A 183 -2.60 -15.72 1.16
C GLU A 183 -2.72 -16.99 1.99
N GLY A 184 -1.58 -17.66 2.16
CA GLY A 184 -1.46 -18.96 2.82
C GLY A 184 -0.98 -18.90 4.26
N LEU A 185 -0.58 -20.06 4.78
CA LEU A 185 0.10 -20.17 6.07
C LEU A 185 1.44 -19.44 6.01
N GLU A 186 1.78 -18.74 7.10
CA GLU A 186 3.08 -18.10 7.25
C GLU A 186 4.25 -19.06 6.97
N THR A 187 5.34 -18.49 6.47
CA THR A 187 6.59 -19.19 6.18
C THR A 187 7.79 -18.57 6.91
N THR A 188 7.61 -17.39 7.51
CA THR A 188 8.69 -16.57 8.07
C THR A 188 8.42 -16.10 9.50
N PHE A 189 7.28 -16.43 10.11
CA PHE A 189 7.02 -16.00 11.49
C PHE A 189 7.93 -16.77 12.46
N PRO A 190 8.61 -16.09 13.41
CA PRO A 190 9.51 -16.78 14.35
C PRO A 190 8.80 -17.79 15.27
N ASP A 191 7.52 -17.58 15.55
CA ASP A 191 6.72 -18.38 16.48
C ASP A 191 5.80 -19.39 15.78
N HIS A 192 5.77 -19.39 14.45
CA HIS A 192 4.90 -20.22 13.61
C HIS A 192 3.45 -20.32 14.10
N ASN A 193 2.88 -19.18 14.49
CA ASN A 193 1.59 -19.14 15.19
C ASN A 193 0.36 -19.48 14.33
N GLY A 194 0.54 -19.85 13.06
CA GLY A 194 -0.57 -20.20 12.17
C GLY A 194 -1.20 -19.01 11.43
N GLY A 195 -0.59 -17.83 11.47
CA GLY A 195 -1.02 -16.64 10.72
C GLY A 195 -0.70 -16.70 9.22
N SER A 196 -0.92 -15.58 8.52
CA SER A 196 -0.45 -15.34 7.14
C SER A 196 0.63 -14.25 7.17
N ASP A 197 1.71 -14.46 6.44
CA ASP A 197 2.74 -13.45 6.17
C ASP A 197 2.75 -12.99 4.70
N GLY A 198 1.78 -13.46 3.91
CA GLY A 198 1.59 -13.11 2.50
C GLY A 198 2.59 -13.74 1.54
N TRP A 199 3.69 -14.32 2.04
CA TRP A 199 4.66 -15.03 1.22
C TRP A 199 4.05 -16.33 0.68
N ASP A 200 4.48 -16.76 -0.50
CA ASP A 200 3.89 -17.88 -1.28
C ASP A 200 2.64 -17.58 -2.13
N SER A 201 2.04 -16.41 -1.95
CA SER A 201 0.88 -15.96 -2.73
C SER A 201 1.24 -15.60 -4.17
N LYS A 202 0.29 -15.81 -5.09
CA LYS A 202 0.43 -15.45 -6.51
C LYS A 202 -0.41 -14.22 -6.81
N HIS A 203 0.25 -13.16 -7.26
CA HIS A 203 -0.33 -11.86 -7.54
C HIS A 203 -0.40 -11.60 -9.03
N VAL A 204 -1.39 -10.83 -9.47
CA VAL A 204 -1.48 -10.36 -10.87
C VAL A 204 -0.92 -8.94 -10.93
N CYS A 205 0.36 -8.82 -11.26
CA CYS A 205 1.06 -7.54 -11.28
C CYS A 205 1.13 -6.97 -12.70
N LYS A 206 1.20 -5.64 -12.83
CA LYS A 206 1.69 -5.02 -14.07
C LYS A 206 3.16 -5.43 -14.26
N ASP A 207 3.58 -5.65 -15.50
CA ASP A 207 4.98 -5.92 -15.83
C ASP A 207 5.82 -4.68 -15.47
N PRO A 208 6.70 -4.77 -14.45
CA PRO A 208 7.45 -3.62 -13.97
C PRO A 208 8.44 -3.09 -15.01
N LYS A 209 8.94 -3.93 -15.92
CA LYS A 209 9.84 -3.49 -17.00
C LYS A 209 9.08 -2.62 -17.99
N LYS A 210 7.87 -3.03 -18.36
CA LYS A 210 7.02 -2.27 -19.30
C LYS A 210 6.49 -0.97 -18.70
N VAL A 211 6.20 -0.98 -17.40
CA VAL A 211 5.92 0.26 -16.66
C VAL A 211 7.14 1.18 -16.69
N ARG A 212 8.32 0.69 -16.30
CA ARG A 212 9.57 1.47 -16.29
C ARG A 212 9.89 2.08 -17.65
N GLU A 213 9.93 1.27 -18.71
CA GLU A 213 10.17 1.71 -20.09
C GLU A 213 9.26 2.88 -20.47
N ARG A 214 7.96 2.79 -20.10
CA ARG A 214 7.00 3.86 -20.38
C ARG A 214 7.32 5.12 -19.60
N LEU A 215 7.55 5.03 -18.29
CA LEU A 215 7.83 6.18 -17.45
C LEU A 215 9.09 6.92 -17.92
N GLU A 216 10.14 6.18 -18.27
CA GLU A 216 11.39 6.75 -18.80
C GLU A 216 11.17 7.41 -20.17
N SER A 217 10.29 6.88 -21.03
CA SER A 217 10.05 7.43 -22.37
C SER A 217 9.42 8.82 -22.40
N VAL A 218 8.78 9.26 -21.32
CA VAL A 218 8.08 10.56 -21.22
C VAL A 218 8.53 11.37 -20.00
N ARG A 219 9.68 11.03 -19.45
CA ARG A 219 10.23 11.66 -18.25
C ARG A 219 10.50 13.15 -18.46
N ALA A 220 10.35 13.93 -17.38
CA ALA A 220 10.58 15.37 -17.39
C ALA A 220 12.07 15.75 -17.23
N TYR A 221 12.90 14.83 -16.72
CA TYR A 221 14.32 15.02 -16.39
C TYR A 221 15.02 13.65 -16.21
N ASP A 222 16.31 13.65 -15.89
CA ASP A 222 17.19 12.47 -15.96
C ASP A 222 17.74 11.98 -14.60
N ASP A 223 17.27 12.49 -13.46
CA ASP A 223 17.79 12.04 -12.16
C ASP A 223 17.22 10.67 -11.74
N GLN A 224 17.91 10.00 -10.83
CA GLN A 224 17.51 8.67 -10.33
C GLN A 224 17.92 8.46 -8.87
N GLU A 225 17.56 9.41 -8.01
CA GLU A 225 17.86 9.38 -6.57
C GLU A 225 16.56 9.46 -5.78
N ILE A 226 16.29 8.47 -4.92
CA ILE A 226 15.05 8.39 -4.13
C ILE A 226 15.13 9.15 -2.80
N PHE A 227 16.36 9.50 -2.41
CA PHE A 227 16.75 10.14 -1.14
C PHE A 227 17.42 11.48 -1.41
#